data_AF-A0A661N0S9-F1
#
_entry.id   AF-A0A661N0S9-F1
#
_cell.length_a   1.000
_cell.length_b   1.000
_cell.length_c   1.000
_cell.angle_alpha   90.00
_cell.angle_beta   90.00
_cell.angle_gamma   90.00
#
_symmetry.space_group_name_H-M   'P 1'
#
loop_
_entity.id
_entity.type
_entity.pdbx_description
1 polymer ?
#
loop_
_entity_poly.entity_id
_entity_poly.type
_entity_poly.pdbx_seq_one_letter_code
_entity_poly.pdbx_strand_id
1 'polypeptide(L)'
;LAEKARRAGEKAVERAAGDNDSLISEVRSQLEKIAEEVSELLGGVDREALGPYETSLRGRASERLNDFQKALDGGDLGEALSMAHRLAQAANALAKDLELSATMFGGRGGEVADAAAQARQAAARAQDLRDAAQGAVPDIAGSLTERERHQLGKQAERQGKAQQATHQLARRLREQVGGVPVSDDAAEQLESTERPMGRAKRALEEGNPLEANKQQEAAADQLRRLREHLESQRQNPVGGGGKERSKGARANERVEIPSGRSKADELAWRRRVLDAMNGTPPEGYRQAVDDYYERLLR
;
A
#
# COMPACT_ATOMS: atom_id res chain seq x y z
N LEU A 1 15.26 -14.15 -3.40
CA LEU A 1 15.55 -13.25 -4.54
C LEU A 1 16.19 -11.96 -4.03
N ALA A 2 15.55 -11.29 -3.08
CA ALA A 2 16.01 -10.10 -2.38
C ALA A 2 17.50 -10.14 -1.94
N GLU A 3 17.98 -11.23 -1.35
CA GLU A 3 19.35 -11.31 -0.84
C GLU A 3 20.43 -11.27 -1.93
N LYS A 4 20.14 -11.78 -3.15
CA LYS A 4 21.09 -11.73 -4.27
C LYS A 4 21.14 -10.35 -4.93
N ALA A 5 20.00 -9.66 -5.04
CA ALA A 5 19.95 -8.26 -5.45
C ALA A 5 20.75 -7.40 -4.48
N ARG A 6 20.52 -7.59 -3.18
CA ARG A 6 21.21 -6.86 -2.11
C ARG A 6 22.72 -6.97 -2.19
N ARG A 7 23.27 -8.19 -2.27
CA ARG A 7 24.72 -8.40 -2.37
C ARG A 7 25.34 -7.80 -3.64
N ALA A 8 24.60 -7.78 -4.75
CA ALA A 8 25.06 -7.13 -5.98
C ALA A 8 25.03 -5.60 -5.83
N GLY A 9 24.00 -5.06 -5.19
CA GLY A 9 23.88 -3.64 -4.85
C GLY A 9 24.97 -3.18 -3.89
N GLU A 10 25.20 -3.88 -2.79
CA GLU A 10 26.23 -3.55 -1.81
C GLU A 10 27.63 -3.48 -2.46
N LYS A 11 27.97 -4.44 -3.32
CA LYS A 11 29.26 -4.41 -4.05
C LYS A 11 29.33 -3.32 -5.11
N ALA A 12 28.21 -3.00 -5.76
CA ALA A 12 28.15 -1.92 -6.75
C ALA A 12 28.23 -0.55 -6.06
N VAL A 13 27.64 -0.40 -4.87
CA VAL A 13 27.79 0.77 -4.00
C VAL A 13 29.24 0.89 -3.54
N GLU A 14 29.86 -0.17 -3.04
CA GLU A 14 31.27 -0.16 -2.62
C GLU A 14 32.20 0.29 -3.77
N ARG A 15 31.95 -0.18 -4.99
CA ARG A 15 32.67 0.26 -6.19
C ARG A 15 32.38 1.70 -6.60
N ALA A 16 31.14 2.15 -6.44
CA ALA A 16 30.70 3.48 -6.84
C ALA A 16 31.06 4.56 -5.81
N ALA A 17 31.11 4.21 -4.53
CA ALA A 17 31.39 5.11 -3.42
C ALA A 17 32.90 5.32 -3.20
N GLY A 18 33.73 4.28 -3.38
CA GLY A 18 35.16 4.34 -3.05
C GLY A 18 35.43 4.71 -1.57
N ASP A 19 36.70 4.92 -1.22
CA ASP A 19 37.14 5.34 0.14
C ASP A 19 37.01 6.87 0.31
N ASN A 20 35.79 7.43 0.25
CA ASN A 20 35.59 8.89 0.16
C ASN A 20 34.62 9.46 1.21
N ASP A 21 34.85 9.12 2.48
CA ASP A 21 34.13 9.71 3.63
C ASP A 21 34.16 11.26 3.64
N SER A 22 35.27 11.86 3.20
CA SER A 22 35.39 13.32 3.09
C SER A 22 34.39 13.91 2.08
N LEU A 23 34.24 13.29 0.89
CA LEU A 23 33.29 13.75 -0.12
C LEU A 23 31.85 13.62 0.35
N ILE A 24 31.51 12.56 1.10
CA ILE A 24 30.16 12.37 1.62
C ILE A 24 29.79 13.51 2.59
N SER A 25 30.71 13.90 3.47
CA SER A 25 30.48 15.03 4.39
C SER A 25 30.34 16.38 3.66
N GLU A 26 31.14 16.63 2.63
CA GLU A 26 31.06 17.86 1.83
C GLU A 26 29.74 17.94 1.06
N VAL A 27 29.35 16.84 0.40
CA VAL A 27 28.09 16.72 -0.31
C VAL A 27 26.90 16.90 0.63
N ARG A 28 26.93 16.29 1.81
CA ARG A 28 25.88 16.47 2.82
C ARG A 28 25.76 17.93 3.25
N SER A 29 26.88 18.61 3.53
CA SER A 29 26.86 20.03 3.89
C SER A 29 26.30 20.91 2.76
N GLN A 30 26.60 20.60 1.50
CA GLN A 30 26.02 21.30 0.35
C GLN A 30 24.50 21.09 0.27
N LEU A 31 24.02 19.86 0.46
CA LEU A 31 22.59 19.54 0.46
C LEU A 31 21.85 20.22 1.61
N GLU A 32 22.43 20.23 2.81
CA GLU A 32 21.88 20.92 3.98
C GLU A 32 21.74 22.42 3.72
N LYS A 33 22.75 23.03 3.10
CA LYS A 33 22.71 24.46 2.75
C LYS A 33 21.58 24.77 1.77
N ILE A 34 21.44 23.99 0.70
CA ILE A 34 20.35 24.21 -0.27
C ILE A 34 18.99 23.97 0.40
N ALA A 35 18.86 22.94 1.24
CA ALA A 35 17.64 22.66 1.98
C ALA A 35 17.23 23.82 2.91
N GLU A 36 18.20 24.45 3.57
CA GLU A 36 17.96 25.65 4.39
C GLU A 36 17.46 26.82 3.52
N GLU A 37 18.08 27.07 2.37
CA GLU A 37 17.62 28.08 1.42
C GLU A 37 16.17 27.82 0.95
N VAL A 38 15.79 26.55 0.69
CA VAL A 38 14.39 26.20 0.36
C VAL A 38 13.48 26.46 1.56
N SER A 39 13.93 26.15 2.78
CA SER A 39 13.19 26.38 4.02
C SER A 39 12.87 27.86 4.21
N GLU A 40 13.89 28.72 4.07
CA GLU A 40 13.78 30.17 4.15
C GLU A 40 12.80 30.71 3.10
N LEU A 41 12.92 30.26 1.85
CA LEU A 41 12.04 30.70 0.76
C LEU A 41 10.59 30.26 0.98
N LEU A 42 10.34 29.02 1.42
CA LEU A 42 9.00 28.54 1.75
C LEU A 42 8.42 29.24 2.98
N GLY A 43 9.26 29.56 3.98
CA GLY A 43 8.89 30.30 5.17
C GLY A 43 8.57 31.77 4.88
N GLY A 44 9.23 32.35 3.88
CA GLY A 44 9.03 33.71 3.40
C GLY A 44 7.72 33.93 2.66
N VAL A 45 7.11 32.87 2.09
CA VAL A 45 5.80 32.93 1.42
C VAL A 45 4.74 33.44 2.39
N ASP A 46 4.31 34.68 2.17
CA ASP A 46 3.32 35.37 3.00
C ASP A 46 2.05 34.54 3.16
N ARG A 47 1.66 34.29 4.41
CA ARG A 47 0.49 33.50 4.80
C ARG A 47 -0.81 34.19 4.46
N GLU A 48 -0.84 35.51 4.55
CA GLU A 48 -2.05 36.31 4.35
C GLU A 48 -2.43 36.37 2.86
N ALA A 49 -1.43 36.24 1.99
CA ALA A 49 -1.61 36.11 0.55
C ALA A 49 -2.16 34.74 0.10
N LEU A 50 -2.17 33.71 0.96
CA LEU A 50 -2.55 32.35 0.58
C LEU A 50 -4.03 32.07 0.79
N GLY A 51 -4.67 31.45 -0.20
CA GLY A 51 -5.94 30.78 0.00
C GLY A 51 -5.80 29.45 0.78
N PRO A 52 -6.93 28.80 1.13
CA PRO A 52 -6.91 27.51 1.83
C PRO A 52 -6.17 26.40 1.06
N TYR A 53 -6.25 26.45 -0.27
CA TYR A 53 -5.61 25.47 -1.14
C TYR A 53 -4.10 25.68 -1.21
N GLU A 54 -3.65 26.91 -1.44
CA GLU A 54 -2.24 27.31 -1.45
C GLU A 54 -1.57 27.04 -0.09
N THR A 55 -2.28 27.32 1.01
CA THR A 55 -1.82 27.01 2.37
C THR A 55 -1.53 25.51 2.52
N SER A 56 -2.39 24.67 1.97
CA SER A 56 -2.23 23.21 1.99
C SER A 56 -1.08 22.74 1.08
N LEU A 57 -0.85 23.41 -0.06
CA LEU A 57 0.29 23.14 -0.94
C LEU A 57 1.62 23.50 -0.27
N ARG A 58 1.70 24.68 0.35
CA ARG A 58 2.88 25.08 1.11
C ARG A 58 3.16 24.14 2.27
N GLY A 59 2.13 23.77 3.04
CA GLY A 59 2.25 22.79 4.12
C GLY A 59 2.84 21.46 3.64
N ARG A 60 2.37 20.96 2.49
CA ARG A 60 2.93 19.75 1.86
C ARG A 60 4.39 19.94 1.46
N ALA A 61 4.76 21.06 0.83
CA ALA A 61 6.16 21.34 0.49
C ALA A 61 7.06 21.36 1.73
N SER A 62 6.66 22.06 2.79
CA SER A 62 7.41 22.11 4.06
C SER A 62 7.55 20.73 4.72
N GLU A 63 6.49 19.91 4.70
CA GLU A 63 6.56 18.54 5.21
C GLU A 63 7.54 17.67 4.41
N ARG A 64 7.52 17.77 3.07
CA ARG A 64 8.48 17.05 2.22
C ARG A 64 9.92 17.49 2.46
N LEU A 65 10.16 18.77 2.70
CA LEU A 65 11.49 19.30 3.06
C LEU A 65 11.96 18.76 4.41
N ASN A 66 11.07 18.68 5.41
CA ASN A 66 11.42 18.10 6.69
C ASN A 66 11.75 16.61 6.60
N ASP A 67 11.00 15.86 5.78
CA ASP A 67 11.27 14.45 5.53
C ASP A 67 12.61 14.26 4.78
N PHE A 68 12.95 15.17 3.86
CA PHE A 68 14.26 15.22 3.22
C PHE A 68 15.39 15.38 4.25
N GLN A 69 15.28 16.38 5.13
CA GLN A 69 16.29 16.65 6.16
C GLN A 69 16.49 15.45 7.09
N LYS A 70 15.39 14.81 7.53
CA LYS A 70 15.46 13.58 8.35
C LYS A 70 16.14 12.41 7.63
N ALA A 71 15.87 12.23 6.34
CA ALA A 71 16.49 11.18 5.54
C ALA A 71 18.00 11.44 5.36
N LEU A 72 18.37 12.70 5.09
CA LEU A 72 19.76 13.14 5.00
C LEU A 72 20.50 12.95 6.33
N ASP A 73 19.84 13.28 7.45
CA ASP A 73 20.38 13.09 8.79
C ASP A 73 20.61 11.63 9.15
N GLY A 74 19.68 10.77 8.73
CA GLY A 74 19.79 9.32 8.84
C GLY A 74 20.84 8.69 7.92
N GLY A 75 21.47 9.47 7.03
CA GLY A 75 22.46 8.98 6.07
C GLY A 75 21.89 8.18 4.91
N ASP A 76 20.56 8.16 4.72
CA ASP A 76 19.91 7.49 3.60
C ASP A 76 19.78 8.45 2.42
N LEU A 77 20.86 8.58 1.64
CA LEU A 77 20.91 9.45 0.45
C LEU A 77 19.86 9.05 -0.61
N GLY A 78 19.47 7.77 -0.67
CA GLY A 78 18.44 7.30 -1.58
C GLY A 78 17.05 7.77 -1.18
N GLU A 79 16.70 7.65 0.11
CA GLU A 79 15.46 8.22 0.64
C GLU A 79 15.47 9.75 0.58
N ALA A 80 16.61 10.40 0.85
CA ALA A 80 16.75 11.84 0.70
C ALA A 80 16.47 12.26 -0.75
N LEU A 81 17.07 11.61 -1.76
CA LEU A 81 16.76 11.88 -3.16
C LEU A 81 15.25 11.70 -3.48
N SER A 82 14.63 10.62 -3.00
CA SER A 82 13.19 10.38 -3.15
C SER A 82 12.36 11.53 -2.55
N MET A 83 12.75 12.06 -1.38
CA MET A 83 12.09 13.20 -0.75
C MET A 83 12.35 14.51 -1.50
N ALA A 84 13.55 14.73 -2.04
CA ALA A 84 13.88 15.89 -2.86
C ALA A 84 13.02 15.95 -4.14
N HIS A 85 12.78 14.81 -4.80
CA HIS A 85 11.83 14.73 -5.92
C HIS A 85 10.42 15.18 -5.53
N ARG A 86 9.91 14.69 -4.39
CA ARG A 86 8.56 15.05 -3.91
C ARG A 86 8.47 16.52 -3.50
N LEU A 87 9.53 17.05 -2.89
CA LEU A 87 9.64 18.46 -2.55
C LEU A 87 9.59 19.33 -3.80
N ALA A 88 10.42 19.04 -4.81
CA ALA A 88 10.42 19.78 -6.08
C ALA A 88 9.04 19.78 -6.76
N GLN A 89 8.34 18.63 -6.74
CA GLN A 89 6.98 18.52 -7.25
C GLN A 89 5.99 19.39 -6.47
N ALA A 90 6.04 19.34 -5.12
CA ALA A 90 5.15 20.11 -4.26
C ALA A 90 5.40 21.62 -4.37
N ALA A 91 6.66 22.06 -4.38
CA ALA A 91 7.05 23.45 -4.53
C ALA A 91 6.65 24.01 -5.89
N ASN A 92 6.85 23.25 -6.97
CA ASN A 92 6.41 23.64 -8.32
C ASN A 92 4.88 23.72 -8.44
N ALA A 93 4.14 22.83 -7.77
CA ALA A 93 2.68 22.92 -7.73
C ALA A 93 2.21 24.19 -7.01
N LEU A 94 2.83 24.53 -5.86
CA LEU A 94 2.58 25.79 -5.16
C LEU A 94 2.88 27.01 -6.04
N ALA A 95 4.03 27.03 -6.71
CA ALA A 95 4.43 28.15 -7.56
C ALA A 95 3.43 28.40 -8.70
N LYS A 96 3.04 27.34 -9.42
CA LYS A 96 2.07 27.45 -10.53
C LYS A 96 0.70 27.94 -10.08
N ASP A 97 0.26 27.48 -8.91
CA ASP A 97 -1.04 27.86 -8.37
C ASP A 97 -1.04 29.33 -7.95
N LEU A 98 0.01 29.78 -7.25
CA LEU A 98 0.17 31.19 -6.90
C LEU A 98 0.33 32.10 -8.11
N GLU A 99 0.99 31.65 -9.18
CA GLU A 99 1.05 32.39 -10.44
C GLU A 99 -0.31 32.57 -11.10
N LEU A 100 -1.12 31.51 -11.11
CA LEU A 100 -2.48 31.57 -11.61
C LEU A 100 -3.33 32.52 -10.76
N SER A 101 -3.23 32.42 -9.43
CA SER A 101 -3.91 33.31 -8.48
C SER A 101 -3.45 34.77 -8.65
N ALA A 102 -2.16 35.02 -8.86
CA ALA A 102 -1.64 36.37 -9.14
C ALA A 102 -2.20 36.95 -10.45
N THR A 103 -2.38 36.11 -11.47
CA THR A 103 -2.93 36.52 -12.77
C THR A 103 -4.43 36.81 -12.69
N MET A 104 -5.19 35.98 -11.96
CA MET A 104 -6.65 36.12 -11.85
C MET A 104 -7.08 37.17 -10.81
N PHE A 105 -6.30 37.37 -9.76
CA PHE A 105 -6.64 38.23 -8.62
C PHE A 105 -5.59 39.32 -8.39
N GLY A 106 -5.09 39.93 -9.48
CA GLY A 106 -4.12 41.03 -9.44
C GLY A 106 -4.54 42.29 -8.64
N GLY A 107 -5.74 42.28 -8.02
CA GLY A 107 -6.30 43.38 -7.22
C GLY A 107 -5.96 43.38 -5.73
N ARG A 108 -5.27 42.37 -5.16
CA ARG A 108 -4.83 42.37 -3.74
C ARG A 108 -3.41 42.92 -3.57
N GLY A 109 -3.19 44.19 -3.86
CA GLY A 109 -2.03 44.95 -3.38
C GLY A 109 -0.62 44.47 -3.77
N GLY A 110 -0.46 43.47 -4.63
CA GLY A 110 0.84 42.88 -5.00
C GLY A 110 1.27 41.68 -4.13
N GLU A 111 0.62 41.43 -3.00
CA GLU A 111 1.01 40.39 -2.03
C GLU A 111 1.00 38.98 -2.64
N VAL A 112 0.00 38.67 -3.47
CA VAL A 112 -0.07 37.37 -4.19
C VAL A 112 1.02 37.26 -5.26
N ALA A 113 1.40 38.37 -5.89
CA ALA A 113 2.47 38.37 -6.89
C ALA A 113 3.85 38.17 -6.24
N ASP A 114 4.06 38.76 -5.06
CA ASP A 114 5.28 38.57 -4.26
C ASP A 114 5.36 37.14 -3.71
N ALA A 115 4.25 36.60 -3.18
CA ALA A 115 4.15 35.20 -2.77
C ALA A 115 4.42 34.25 -3.94
N ALA A 116 3.90 34.53 -5.14
CA ALA A 116 4.20 33.77 -6.34
C ALA A 116 5.68 33.84 -6.73
N ALA A 117 6.31 35.01 -6.61
CA ALA A 117 7.74 35.18 -6.89
C ALA A 117 8.62 34.37 -5.92
N GLN A 118 8.31 34.38 -4.63
CA GLN A 118 9.01 33.57 -3.63
C GLN A 118 8.77 32.08 -3.85
N ALA A 119 7.53 31.66 -4.15
CA ALA A 119 7.21 30.26 -4.44
C ALA A 119 7.96 29.76 -5.69
N ARG A 120 8.10 30.58 -6.74
CA ARG A 120 8.96 30.28 -7.90
C ARG A 120 10.42 30.04 -7.49
N GLN A 121 10.98 30.93 -6.67
CA GLN A 121 12.36 30.79 -6.19
C GLN A 121 12.52 29.51 -5.36
N ALA A 122 11.57 29.22 -4.47
CA ALA A 122 11.54 27.98 -3.71
C ALA A 122 11.49 26.74 -4.62
N ALA A 123 10.67 26.78 -5.68
CA ALA A 123 10.58 25.70 -6.65
C ALA A 123 11.88 25.49 -7.44
N ALA A 124 12.54 26.58 -7.84
CA ALA A 124 13.85 26.52 -8.50
C ALA A 124 14.91 25.91 -7.56
N ARG A 125 15.00 26.37 -6.31
CA ARG A 125 15.96 25.82 -5.34
C ARG A 125 15.65 24.39 -4.93
N ALA A 126 14.38 24.00 -4.86
CA ALA A 126 13.98 22.61 -4.65
C ALA A 126 14.39 21.71 -5.83
N GLN A 127 14.40 22.24 -7.06
CA GLN A 127 14.94 21.53 -8.22
C GLN A 127 16.46 21.40 -8.13
N ASP A 128 17.17 22.47 -7.76
CA ASP A 128 18.62 22.42 -7.54
C ASP A 128 18.98 21.40 -6.45
N LEU A 129 18.20 21.34 -5.36
CA LEU A 129 18.36 20.34 -4.31
C LEU A 129 18.20 18.92 -4.83
N ARG A 130 17.17 18.68 -5.66
CA ARG A 130 16.95 17.38 -6.29
C ARG A 130 18.13 16.99 -7.18
N ASP A 131 18.61 17.91 -8.01
CA ASP A 131 19.68 17.64 -8.96
C ASP A 131 21.01 17.41 -8.23
N ALA A 132 21.28 18.17 -7.17
CA ALA A 132 22.41 17.95 -6.28
C ALA A 132 22.30 16.58 -5.55
N ALA A 133 21.13 16.24 -5.01
CA ALA A 133 20.90 14.96 -4.36
C ALA A 133 21.04 13.79 -5.35
N GLN A 134 20.67 13.99 -6.62
CA GLN A 134 20.82 12.99 -7.66
C GLN A 134 22.30 12.78 -8.01
N GLY A 135 23.08 13.85 -8.08
CA GLY A 135 24.54 13.76 -8.27
C GLY A 135 25.29 13.18 -7.07
N ALA A 136 24.71 13.29 -5.87
CA ALA A 136 25.25 12.74 -4.63
C ALA A 136 25.09 11.22 -4.51
N VAL A 137 24.03 10.67 -5.11
CA VAL A 137 23.80 9.22 -5.09
C VAL A 137 24.78 8.55 -6.05
N PRO A 138 25.60 7.58 -5.59
CA PRO A 138 26.54 6.88 -6.47
C PRO A 138 25.82 6.24 -7.67
N ASP A 139 26.43 6.30 -8.85
CA ASP A 139 25.89 5.62 -10.05
C ASP A 139 26.07 4.10 -9.94
N ILE A 140 25.16 3.46 -9.20
CA ILE A 140 25.13 2.03 -9.00
C ILE A 140 24.92 1.32 -10.34
N ALA A 141 24.07 1.85 -11.22
CA ALA A 141 23.76 1.21 -12.50
C ALA A 141 25.00 1.17 -13.42
N GLY A 142 25.77 2.26 -13.45
CA GLY A 142 27.05 2.35 -14.15
C GLY A 142 28.15 1.46 -13.57
N SER A 143 28.13 1.20 -12.26
CA SER A 143 29.14 0.37 -11.58
C SER A 143 28.85 -1.14 -11.58
N LEU A 144 27.69 -1.56 -12.10
CA LEU A 144 27.34 -2.97 -12.28
C LEU A 144 28.18 -3.62 -13.38
N THR A 145 28.72 -4.79 -13.07
CA THR A 145 29.35 -5.64 -14.08
C THR A 145 28.31 -6.25 -15.02
N GLU A 146 28.71 -6.67 -16.22
CA GLU A 146 27.81 -7.32 -17.18
C GLU A 146 27.12 -8.56 -16.60
N ARG A 147 27.86 -9.32 -15.78
CA ARG A 147 27.33 -10.49 -15.07
C ARG A 147 26.28 -10.12 -14.01
N GLU A 148 26.40 -8.96 -13.37
CA GLU A 148 25.43 -8.47 -12.40
C GLU A 148 24.19 -7.90 -13.10
N ARG A 149 24.36 -7.13 -14.18
CA ARG A 149 23.24 -6.67 -15.03
C ARG A 149 22.40 -7.84 -15.54
N HIS A 150 23.03 -8.87 -16.08
CA HIS A 150 22.32 -10.09 -16.51
C HIS A 150 21.59 -10.80 -15.36
N GLN A 151 22.16 -10.78 -14.15
CA GLN A 151 21.50 -11.33 -12.97
C GLN A 151 20.28 -10.51 -12.56
N LEU A 152 20.36 -9.18 -12.60
CA LEU A 152 19.21 -8.31 -12.31
C LEU A 152 18.11 -8.49 -13.34
N GLY A 153 18.44 -8.60 -14.63
CA GLY A 153 17.45 -8.92 -15.68
C GLY A 153 16.71 -10.24 -15.41
N LYS A 154 17.44 -11.31 -15.07
CA LYS A 154 16.83 -12.58 -14.64
C LYS A 154 15.96 -12.46 -13.39
N GLN A 155 16.31 -11.57 -12.48
CA GLN A 155 15.49 -11.30 -11.28
C GLN A 155 14.24 -10.49 -11.63
N ALA A 156 14.32 -9.53 -12.54
CA ALA A 156 13.18 -8.77 -13.03
C ALA A 156 12.15 -9.69 -13.69
N GLU A 157 12.59 -10.65 -14.50
CA GLU A 157 11.71 -11.68 -15.09
C GLU A 157 10.99 -12.51 -14.02
N ARG A 158 11.72 -12.94 -12.98
CA ARG A 158 11.13 -13.71 -11.87
C ARG A 158 10.15 -12.87 -11.06
N GLN A 159 10.47 -11.59 -10.83
CA GLN A 159 9.61 -10.63 -10.16
C GLN A 159 8.31 -10.42 -10.96
N GLY A 160 8.40 -10.29 -12.28
CA GLY A 160 7.25 -10.18 -13.17
C GLY A 160 6.35 -11.43 -13.12
N LYS A 161 6.94 -12.63 -13.10
CA LYS A 161 6.18 -13.88 -12.92
C LYS A 161 5.49 -13.94 -11.56
N ALA A 162 6.15 -13.50 -10.50
CA ALA A 162 5.55 -13.44 -9.16
C ALA A 162 4.36 -12.46 -9.13
N GLN A 163 4.51 -11.27 -9.71
CA GLN A 163 3.43 -10.30 -9.85
C GLN A 163 2.23 -10.86 -10.63
N GLN A 164 2.47 -11.56 -11.75
CA GLN A 164 1.41 -12.20 -12.52
C GLN A 164 0.70 -13.29 -11.73
N ALA A 165 1.43 -14.09 -10.94
CA ALA A 165 0.83 -15.09 -10.08
C ALA A 165 -0.04 -14.47 -8.97
N THR A 166 0.43 -13.37 -8.36
CA THR A 166 -0.35 -12.57 -7.39
C THR A 166 -1.63 -12.05 -8.02
N HIS A 167 -1.55 -11.51 -9.25
CA HIS A 167 -2.71 -11.02 -9.98
C HIS A 167 -3.74 -12.11 -10.28
N GLN A 168 -3.27 -13.27 -10.76
CA GLN A 168 -4.15 -14.41 -11.02
C GLN A 168 -4.81 -14.93 -9.74
N LEU A 169 -4.08 -14.93 -8.61
CA LEU A 169 -4.63 -15.31 -7.32
C LEU A 169 -5.71 -14.33 -6.85
N ALA A 170 -5.48 -13.02 -6.98
CA ALA A 170 -6.47 -12.00 -6.65
C ALA A 170 -7.76 -12.17 -7.48
N ARG A 171 -7.64 -12.44 -8.79
CA ARG A 171 -8.79 -12.74 -9.65
C ARG A 171 -9.58 -13.96 -9.17
N ARG A 172 -8.90 -15.06 -8.85
CA ARG A 172 -9.55 -16.29 -8.36
C ARG A 172 -10.24 -16.11 -7.01
N LEU A 173 -9.75 -15.21 -6.15
CA LEU A 173 -10.40 -14.91 -4.87
C LEU A 173 -11.69 -14.10 -5.03
N ARG A 174 -11.80 -13.32 -6.10
CA ARG A 174 -13.05 -12.63 -6.49
C ARG A 174 -14.03 -13.51 -7.24
N GLU A 175 -13.56 -14.57 -7.88
CA GLU A 175 -14.43 -15.53 -8.55
C GLU A 175 -15.38 -16.17 -7.51
N GLN A 176 -16.67 -16.12 -7.80
CA GLN A 176 -17.71 -16.55 -6.87
C GLN A 176 -17.89 -18.07 -6.94
N VAL A 177 -17.95 -18.73 -5.78
CA VAL A 177 -18.40 -20.13 -5.67
C VAL A 177 -19.78 -20.10 -5.02
N GLY A 178 -20.82 -20.43 -5.79
CA GLY A 178 -22.20 -20.39 -5.29
C GLY A 178 -22.77 -19.00 -5.04
N GLY A 179 -22.25 -17.96 -5.70
CA GLY A 179 -22.76 -16.58 -5.62
C GLY A 179 -22.10 -15.68 -4.56
N VAL A 180 -21.11 -16.18 -3.83
CA VAL A 180 -20.32 -15.40 -2.86
C VAL A 180 -18.84 -15.44 -3.26
N PRO A 181 -18.14 -14.29 -3.30
CA PRO A 181 -16.69 -14.24 -3.51
C PRO A 181 -15.97 -15.06 -2.43
N VAL A 182 -14.89 -15.74 -2.80
CA VAL A 182 -14.12 -16.55 -1.83
C VAL A 182 -13.52 -15.65 -0.74
N SER A 183 -12.99 -14.49 -1.12
CA SER A 183 -12.63 -13.41 -0.19
C SER A 183 -12.29 -12.13 -0.96
N ASP A 184 -13.17 -11.12 -0.90
CA ASP A 184 -12.90 -9.82 -1.50
C ASP A 184 -11.75 -9.08 -0.81
N ASP A 185 -11.73 -9.09 0.53
CA ASP A 185 -10.68 -8.45 1.33
C ASP A 185 -9.27 -8.99 1.00
N ALA A 186 -9.14 -10.31 0.82
CA ALA A 186 -7.86 -10.91 0.45
C ALA A 186 -7.46 -10.57 -1.00
N ALA A 187 -8.42 -10.47 -1.91
CA ALA A 187 -8.16 -10.04 -3.28
C ALA A 187 -7.65 -8.59 -3.33
N GLU A 188 -8.29 -7.68 -2.59
CA GLU A 188 -7.85 -6.28 -2.50
C GLU A 188 -6.44 -6.15 -1.90
N GLN A 189 -6.13 -6.93 -0.85
CA GLN A 189 -4.79 -6.94 -0.26
C GLN A 189 -3.72 -7.45 -1.25
N LEU A 190 -4.02 -8.48 -2.06
CA LEU A 190 -3.09 -8.94 -3.11
C LEU A 190 -2.88 -7.88 -4.19
N GLU A 191 -3.94 -7.18 -4.63
CA GLU A 191 -3.81 -6.09 -5.60
C GLU A 191 -2.98 -4.93 -5.06
N SER A 192 -3.14 -4.61 -3.76
CA SER A 192 -2.30 -3.59 -3.11
C SER A 192 -0.81 -3.97 -3.13
N THR A 193 -0.50 -5.28 -3.13
CA THR A 193 0.86 -5.84 -3.19
C THR A 193 1.45 -5.79 -4.60
N GLU A 194 0.62 -5.75 -5.66
CA GLU A 194 1.12 -5.65 -7.03
C GLU A 194 1.90 -4.36 -7.28
N ARG A 195 1.53 -3.25 -6.62
CA ARG A 195 2.21 -1.96 -6.75
C ARG A 195 3.69 -2.01 -6.34
N PRO A 196 4.07 -2.44 -5.12
CA PRO A 196 5.47 -2.60 -4.76
C PRO A 196 6.17 -3.66 -5.62
N MET A 197 5.49 -4.75 -6.01
CA MET A 197 6.09 -5.74 -6.93
C MET A 197 6.44 -5.14 -8.31
N GLY A 198 5.58 -4.30 -8.86
CA GLY A 198 5.83 -3.61 -10.13
C GLY A 198 6.94 -2.55 -10.02
N ARG A 199 7.05 -1.87 -8.87
CA ARG A 199 8.18 -0.96 -8.59
C ARG A 199 9.49 -1.73 -8.47
N ALA A 200 9.50 -2.86 -7.75
CA ALA A 200 10.66 -3.73 -7.66
C ALA A 200 11.13 -4.21 -9.05
N LYS A 201 10.20 -4.62 -9.92
CA LYS A 201 10.53 -5.04 -11.28
C LYS A 201 11.22 -3.91 -12.07
N ARG A 202 10.65 -2.71 -12.08
CA ARG A 202 11.23 -1.56 -12.78
C ARG A 202 12.61 -1.20 -12.24
N ALA A 203 12.77 -1.17 -10.92
CA ALA A 203 14.07 -0.92 -10.30
C ALA A 203 15.12 -1.96 -10.71
N LEU A 204 14.76 -3.24 -10.84
CA LEU A 204 15.68 -4.27 -11.36
C LEU A 204 16.05 -4.05 -12.83
N GLU A 205 15.10 -3.61 -13.66
CA GLU A 205 15.32 -3.30 -15.09
C GLU A 205 16.20 -2.05 -15.27
N GLU A 206 16.04 -1.07 -14.39
CA GLU A 206 16.82 0.18 -14.35
C GLU A 206 18.21 0.00 -13.73
N GLY A 207 18.56 -1.20 -13.25
CA GLY A 207 19.85 -1.45 -12.61
C GLY A 207 19.98 -0.84 -11.21
N ASN A 208 18.86 -0.64 -10.52
CA ASN A 208 18.81 -0.17 -9.13
C ASN A 208 18.49 -1.33 -8.16
N PRO A 209 19.50 -2.14 -7.76
CA PRO A 209 19.31 -3.29 -6.89
C PRO A 209 18.87 -2.95 -5.46
N LEU A 210 19.19 -1.75 -4.96
CA LEU A 210 18.80 -1.32 -3.61
C LEU A 210 17.30 -1.03 -3.54
N GLU A 211 16.80 -0.20 -4.46
CA GLU A 211 15.38 0.12 -4.53
C GLU A 211 14.56 -1.14 -4.86
N ALA A 212 15.08 -2.00 -5.74
CA ALA A 212 14.47 -3.29 -6.02
C ALA A 212 14.31 -4.14 -4.75
N ASN A 213 15.35 -4.23 -3.92
CA ASN A 213 15.32 -4.98 -2.68
C ASN A 213 14.28 -4.40 -1.70
N LYS A 214 14.28 -3.08 -1.47
CA LYS A 214 13.32 -2.39 -0.60
C LYS A 214 11.87 -2.69 -1.00
N GLN A 215 11.57 -2.59 -2.29
CA GLN A 215 10.23 -2.85 -2.81
C GLN A 215 9.85 -4.35 -2.75
N GLN A 216 10.83 -5.26 -2.91
CA GLN A 216 10.61 -6.69 -2.70
C GLN A 216 10.31 -7.04 -1.25
N GLU A 217 11.00 -6.43 -0.29
CA GLU A 217 10.75 -6.62 1.15
C GLU A 217 9.36 -6.11 1.53
N ALA A 218 8.99 -4.91 1.08
CA ALA A 218 7.65 -4.37 1.29
C ALA A 218 6.54 -5.31 0.74
N ALA A 219 6.72 -5.83 -0.47
CA ALA A 219 5.77 -6.79 -1.04
C ALA A 219 5.74 -8.12 -0.27
N ALA A 220 6.90 -8.63 0.14
CA ALA A 220 7.00 -9.88 0.91
C ALA A 220 6.34 -9.77 2.29
N ASP A 221 6.50 -8.62 2.96
CA ASP A 221 5.87 -8.36 4.25
C ASP A 221 4.34 -8.27 4.14
N GLN A 222 3.83 -7.63 3.09
CA GLN A 222 2.39 -7.60 2.81
C GLN A 222 1.83 -9.01 2.56
N LEU A 223 2.50 -9.82 1.75
CA LEU A 223 2.11 -11.22 1.52
C LEU A 223 2.16 -12.05 2.81
N ARG A 224 3.17 -11.83 3.66
CA ARG A 224 3.31 -12.53 4.94
C ARG A 224 2.15 -12.20 5.87
N ARG A 225 1.81 -10.92 6.03
CA ARG A 225 0.67 -10.46 6.84
C ARG A 225 -0.65 -11.03 6.32
N LEU A 226 -0.85 -11.03 5.00
CA LEU A 226 -2.04 -11.63 4.39
C LEU A 226 -2.13 -13.13 4.69
N ARG A 227 -1.02 -13.87 4.54
CA ARG A 227 -0.97 -15.31 4.86
C ARG A 227 -1.32 -15.56 6.33
N GLU A 228 -0.73 -14.81 7.25
CA GLU A 228 -1.01 -14.92 8.69
C GLU A 228 -2.47 -14.62 8.99
N HIS A 229 -3.05 -13.61 8.34
CA HIS A 229 -4.47 -13.29 8.46
C HIS A 229 -5.35 -14.47 8.00
N LEU A 230 -5.10 -15.04 6.83
CA LEU A 230 -5.83 -16.19 6.31
C LEU A 230 -5.65 -17.46 7.16
N GLU A 231 -4.46 -17.69 7.70
CA GLU A 231 -4.19 -18.79 8.63
C GLU A 231 -4.97 -18.61 9.94
N SER A 232 -5.02 -17.39 10.48
CA SER A 232 -5.77 -17.08 11.70
C SER A 232 -7.28 -17.27 11.54
N GLN A 233 -7.84 -16.90 10.40
CA GLN A 233 -9.25 -17.13 10.06
C GLN A 233 -9.58 -18.63 9.94
N ARG A 234 -8.65 -19.43 9.41
CA ARG A 234 -8.80 -20.88 9.31
C ARG A 234 -8.67 -21.60 10.65
N GLN A 235 -7.81 -21.11 11.55
CA GLN A 235 -7.61 -21.70 12.88
C GLN A 235 -8.70 -21.30 13.88
N ASN A 236 -9.32 -20.14 13.72
CA ASN A 236 -10.48 -19.70 14.50
C ASN A 236 -11.72 -19.50 13.59
N PRO A 237 -12.36 -20.59 13.10
CA PRO A 237 -13.69 -20.48 12.52
C PRO A 237 -14.66 -20.19 13.66
N VAL A 238 -14.95 -18.91 13.92
CA VAL A 238 -16.02 -18.36 14.78
C VAL A 238 -16.72 -19.40 15.69
N GLY A 239 -16.00 -19.82 16.73
CA GLY A 239 -16.51 -20.00 18.08
C GLY A 239 -16.17 -18.74 18.86
N GLY A 240 -16.68 -17.60 18.43
CA GLY A 240 -16.34 -16.27 18.95
C GLY A 240 -16.94 -16.00 20.33
N GLY A 241 -16.38 -16.63 21.36
CA GLY A 241 -16.63 -16.31 22.76
C GLY A 241 -15.82 -15.10 23.21
N GLY A 242 -16.23 -13.90 22.80
CA GLY A 242 -15.66 -12.64 23.28
C GLY A 242 -16.27 -12.22 24.61
N LYS A 243 -15.57 -12.47 25.71
CA LYS A 243 -15.78 -11.77 26.99
C LYS A 243 -15.29 -10.34 26.85
N GLU A 244 -16.19 -9.39 26.65
CA GLU A 244 -15.93 -8.00 27.01
C GLU A 244 -17.03 -7.48 27.93
N ARG A 245 -16.58 -6.97 29.08
CA ARG A 245 -17.38 -6.38 30.13
C ARG A 245 -17.86 -5.00 29.66
N SER A 246 -19.13 -4.88 29.30
CA SER A 246 -19.82 -3.58 29.30
C SER A 246 -21.04 -3.65 30.22
N LYS A 247 -21.01 -2.82 31.26
CA LYS A 247 -22.14 -2.52 32.15
C LYS A 247 -23.17 -1.73 31.34
N GLY A 248 -24.34 -2.30 31.09
CA GLY A 248 -25.48 -1.58 30.52
C GLY A 248 -26.67 -2.50 30.31
N ALA A 249 -27.66 -2.40 31.20
CA ALA A 249 -28.84 -3.25 31.22
C ALA A 249 -29.85 -2.87 30.11
N ARG A 250 -30.24 -3.85 29.27
CA ARG A 250 -31.60 -4.45 29.20
C ARG A 250 -31.82 -5.25 27.91
N ALA A 251 -32.22 -6.51 28.12
CA ALA A 251 -33.11 -7.35 27.32
C ALA A 251 -32.74 -7.70 25.85
N ASN A 252 -31.84 -8.68 25.68
CA ASN A 252 -31.90 -9.59 24.54
C ASN A 252 -32.63 -10.87 24.99
N GLU A 253 -33.81 -11.13 24.44
CA GLU A 253 -34.45 -12.43 24.51
C GLU A 253 -33.65 -13.40 23.64
N ARG A 254 -33.13 -14.46 24.27
CA ARG A 254 -32.26 -15.44 23.62
C ARG A 254 -33.13 -16.35 22.75
N VAL A 255 -33.18 -16.08 21.45
CA VAL A 255 -33.78 -17.02 20.49
C VAL A 255 -32.84 -18.22 20.38
N GLU A 256 -33.29 -19.36 20.88
CA GLU A 256 -32.59 -20.64 20.71
C GLU A 256 -32.64 -21.04 19.23
N ILE A 257 -31.50 -20.95 18.55
CA ILE A 257 -31.34 -21.61 17.26
C ILE A 257 -31.21 -23.11 17.56
N PRO A 258 -32.10 -23.98 17.05
CA PRO A 258 -32.03 -25.41 17.32
C PRO A 258 -30.68 -25.97 16.88
N SER A 259 -29.92 -26.50 17.83
CA SER A 259 -28.79 -27.37 17.52
C SER A 259 -29.30 -28.62 16.82
N GLY A 260 -28.50 -29.17 15.90
CA GLY A 260 -28.85 -30.35 15.11
C GLY A 260 -29.48 -31.45 15.96
N ARG A 261 -30.61 -31.99 15.47
CA ARG A 261 -31.48 -32.95 16.16
C ARG A 261 -30.67 -34.06 16.83
N SER A 262 -30.95 -34.34 18.10
CA SER A 262 -30.39 -35.54 18.75
C SER A 262 -30.98 -36.79 18.07
N LYS A 263 -30.26 -37.92 18.10
CA LYS A 263 -30.77 -39.19 17.54
C LYS A 263 -32.13 -39.60 18.12
N ALA A 264 -32.45 -39.19 19.35
CA ALA A 264 -33.73 -39.44 19.98
C ALA A 264 -34.86 -38.60 19.35
N ASP A 265 -34.58 -37.34 19.00
CA ASP A 265 -35.54 -36.45 18.33
C ASP A 265 -35.80 -36.87 16.88
N GLU A 266 -34.77 -37.40 16.21
CA GLU A 266 -34.89 -37.95 14.86
C GLU A 266 -35.77 -39.22 14.85
N LEU A 267 -35.62 -40.10 15.84
CA LEU A 267 -36.48 -41.27 16.02
C LEU A 267 -37.93 -40.90 16.35
N ALA A 268 -38.14 -39.90 17.22
CA ALA A 268 -39.47 -39.38 17.55
C ALA A 268 -40.14 -38.66 16.36
N TRP A 269 -39.35 -38.05 15.49
CA TRP A 269 -39.83 -37.44 14.24
C TRP A 269 -40.19 -38.50 13.19
N ARG A 270 -39.34 -39.52 12.97
CA ARG A 270 -39.65 -40.64 12.05
C ARG A 270 -40.92 -41.38 12.47
N ARG A 271 -41.14 -41.59 13.78
CA ARG A 271 -42.36 -42.22 14.29
C ARG A 271 -43.62 -41.38 14.00
N ARG A 272 -43.53 -40.04 14.11
CA ARG A 272 -44.64 -39.13 13.75
C ARG A 272 -44.92 -39.10 12.25
N VAL A 273 -43.89 -39.22 11.41
CA VAL A 273 -44.05 -39.31 9.94
C VAL A 273 -44.73 -40.63 9.55
N LEU A 274 -44.33 -41.75 10.16
CA LEU A 274 -44.95 -43.05 9.92
C LEU A 274 -46.42 -43.12 10.39
N ASP A 275 -46.75 -42.48 11.51
CA ASP A 275 -48.15 -42.35 11.95
C ASP A 275 -48.98 -41.50 10.97
N ALA A 276 -48.40 -40.45 10.39
CA ALA A 276 -49.06 -39.63 9.38
C ALA A 276 -49.28 -40.38 8.05
N MET A 277 -48.37 -41.27 7.67
CA MET A 277 -48.53 -42.14 6.49
C MET A 277 -49.68 -43.16 6.65
N ASN A 278 -49.99 -43.58 7.88
CA ASN A 278 -51.10 -44.50 8.15
C ASN A 278 -52.48 -43.81 8.15
N GLY A 279 -52.53 -42.48 8.05
CA GLY A 279 -53.76 -41.72 7.87
C GLY A 279 -54.31 -41.88 6.45
N THR A 280 -55.64 -41.94 6.28
CA THR A 280 -56.26 -42.10 4.97
C THR A 280 -56.06 -40.81 4.12
N PRO A 281 -55.31 -40.86 3.00
CA PRO A 281 -55.06 -39.66 2.19
C PRO A 281 -56.32 -39.25 1.41
N PRO A 282 -56.49 -37.95 1.07
CA PRO A 282 -57.57 -37.47 0.22
C PRO A 282 -57.61 -38.19 -1.15
N GLU A 283 -58.81 -38.48 -1.67
CA GLU A 283 -58.95 -39.18 -2.95
C GLU A 283 -58.32 -38.38 -4.10
N GLY A 284 -57.59 -39.08 -4.97
CA GLY A 284 -56.83 -38.50 -6.09
C GLY A 284 -55.37 -38.16 -5.78
N TYR A 285 -54.96 -38.11 -4.50
CA TYR A 285 -53.60 -37.68 -4.10
C TYR A 285 -52.76 -38.77 -3.43
N ARG A 286 -53.26 -40.00 -3.29
CA ARG A 286 -52.57 -41.12 -2.63
C ARG A 286 -51.12 -41.27 -3.09
N GLN A 287 -50.90 -41.34 -4.39
CA GLN A 287 -49.57 -41.57 -4.97
C GLN A 287 -48.59 -40.40 -4.74
N ALA A 288 -49.09 -39.15 -4.75
CA ALA A 288 -48.27 -37.97 -4.50
C ALA A 288 -47.89 -37.82 -3.01
N VAL A 289 -48.78 -38.28 -2.12
CA VAL A 289 -48.54 -38.28 -0.67
C VAL A 289 -47.54 -39.37 -0.30
N ASP A 290 -47.65 -40.56 -0.90
CA ASP A 290 -46.69 -41.66 -0.70
C ASP A 290 -45.28 -41.26 -1.16
N ASP A 291 -45.13 -40.73 -2.38
CA ASP A 291 -43.84 -40.27 -2.92
C ASP A 291 -43.21 -39.14 -2.07
N TYR A 292 -44.04 -38.26 -1.50
CA TYR A 292 -43.59 -37.17 -0.63
C TYR A 292 -43.02 -37.69 0.68
N TYR A 293 -43.69 -38.65 1.32
CA TYR A 293 -43.22 -39.22 2.57
C TYR A 293 -42.01 -40.17 2.38
N GLU A 294 -41.93 -40.89 1.25
CA GLU A 294 -40.73 -41.66 0.91
C GLU A 294 -39.48 -40.77 0.75
N ARG A 295 -39.62 -39.58 0.15
CA ARG A 295 -38.52 -38.61 0.06
C ARG A 295 -38.11 -38.04 1.41
N LEU A 296 -39.04 -37.93 2.36
CA LEU A 296 -38.76 -37.41 3.70
C LEU A 296 -37.97 -38.39 4.58
N LEU A 297 -38.03 -39.70 4.29
CA LEU A 297 -37.41 -40.75 5.10
C LEU A 297 -36.02 -41.19 4.59
N ARG A 298 -35.55 -40.63 3.46
CA ARG A 298 -34.26 -40.91 2.84
C ARG A 298 -33.18 -39.92 3.28
#